data_AF-A0A6H2Y8U4-F1
#
_entry.id   AF-A0A6H2Y8U4-F1
#
_cell.length_a   1.000
_cell.length_b   1.000
_cell.length_c   1.000
_cell.angle_alpha   90.00
_cell.angle_beta   90.00
_cell.angle_gamma   90.00
#
_symmetry.space_group_name_H-M   'P 1'
#
loop_
_entity.id
_entity.type
_entity.pdbx_description
1 polymer ?
#
loop_
_entity_poly.entity_id
_entity_poly.type
_entity_poly.pdbx_seq_one_letter_code
_entity_poly.pdbx_strand_id
1 'polypeptide(L)' 'MLNSTTVSTGMLAAEYAGLSLPLQVLRSGKGFYIGTENETGPVSRESVEYFTTAERAERALEKGTWSQRQQP' A
#
# COMPACT_ATOMS: atom_id res chain seq x y z
N MET A 1 -8.98 23.01 -13.93
CA MET A 1 -8.57 22.78 -12.53
C MET A 1 -7.80 21.48 -12.52
N LEU A 2 -6.51 21.49 -12.20
CA LEU A 2 -5.72 20.25 -12.16
C LEU A 2 -6.14 19.49 -10.90
N ASN A 3 -6.90 18.41 -11.06
CA ASN A 3 -7.19 17.46 -9.99
C ASN A 3 -5.85 16.85 -9.54
N SER A 4 -5.24 17.45 -8.53
CA SER A 4 -4.06 16.93 -7.87
C SER A 4 -4.52 15.78 -6.99
N THR A 5 -4.74 14.61 -7.58
CA THR A 5 -4.88 13.38 -6.81
C THR A 5 -3.55 13.18 -6.11
N THR A 6 -3.47 13.59 -4.84
CA THR A 6 -2.32 13.32 -3.99
C THR A 6 -2.14 11.82 -3.93
N VAL A 7 -1.17 11.31 -4.70
CA VAL A 7 -0.77 9.91 -4.64
C VAL A 7 -0.22 9.69 -3.25
N SER A 8 -0.89 8.86 -2.46
CA SER A 8 -0.48 8.56 -1.10
C SER A 8 0.76 7.65 -1.17
N THR A 9 1.87 8.13 -0.61
CA THR A 9 3.16 7.41 -0.58
C THR A 9 3.22 6.45 0.60
N GLY A 10 3.87 5.29 0.42
CA GLY A 10 4.09 4.33 1.50
C GLY A 10 5.03 4.86 2.59
N MET A 11 4.57 4.82 3.85
CA MET A 11 5.32 5.29 5.01
C MET A 11 6.53 4.39 5.28
N LEU A 12 6.34 3.07 5.30
CA LEU A 12 7.42 2.12 5.57
C LEU A 12 8.42 2.05 4.43
N ALA A 13 7.98 2.21 3.18
CA ALA A 13 8.89 2.35 2.04
C ALA A 13 9.79 3.59 2.17
N ALA A 14 9.22 4.73 2.58
CA ALA A 14 9.98 5.95 2.79
C ALA A 14 10.95 5.83 3.98
N GLU A 15 10.49 5.30 5.11
CA GLU A 15 11.26 5.23 6.35
C GLU A 15 12.36 4.17 6.31
N TYR A 16 12.06 2.96 5.83
CA TYR A 16 12.98 1.82 5.92
C TYR A 16 13.72 1.51 4.62
N ALA A 17 13.17 1.88 3.46
CA ALA A 17 13.83 1.68 2.18
C ALA A 17 14.36 2.98 1.54
N GLY A 18 13.99 4.15 2.09
CA GLY A 18 14.37 5.44 1.50
C GLY A 18 13.70 5.72 0.16
N LEU A 19 12.57 5.06 -0.14
CA LEU A 19 11.89 5.13 -1.44
C LEU A 19 10.51 5.78 -1.30
N SER A 20 10.24 6.81 -2.11
CA SER A 20 8.91 7.41 -2.22
C SER A 20 8.09 6.66 -3.29
N LEU A 21 7.44 5.57 -2.88
CA LEU A 21 6.64 4.73 -3.77
C LEU A 21 5.14 4.88 -3.51
N PRO A 22 4.29 4.84 -4.56
CA PRO A 22 2.85 4.96 -4.42
C PRO A 22 2.25 3.73 -3.73
N LEU A 23 1.27 3.97 -2.85
CA LEU A 23 0.44 2.92 -2.27
C LEU A 23 -0.39 2.23 -3.35
N GLN A 24 -0.42 0.90 -3.29
CA GLN A 24 -1.17 0.06 -4.21
C GLN A 24 -1.55 -1.28 -3.58
N VAL A 25 -2.43 -2.02 -4.24
CA VAL A 25 -2.83 -3.36 -3.80
C VAL A 25 -1.85 -4.40 -4.32
N LEU A 26 -1.28 -5.17 -3.41
CA LEU A 26 -0.35 -6.26 -3.67
C LEU A 26 -0.93 -7.58 -3.18
N ARG A 27 -0.33 -8.70 -3.60
CA ARG A 27 -0.78 -10.06 -3.24
C ARG A 27 0.35 -10.89 -2.66
N SER A 28 0.02 -11.68 -1.65
CA SER A 28 0.88 -12.73 -1.08
C SER A 28 0.09 -14.03 -0.87
N GLY A 29 0.77 -15.07 -0.37
CA GLY A 29 0.11 -16.32 0.04
C GLY A 29 -0.93 -16.15 1.16
N LYS A 30 -0.89 -15.04 1.92
CA LYS A 30 -1.85 -14.74 3.00
C LYS A 30 -3.08 -13.94 2.54
N GLY A 31 -3.12 -13.51 1.28
CA GLY A 31 -4.16 -12.65 0.72
C GLY A 31 -3.61 -11.37 0.11
N PHE A 32 -4.50 -10.40 -0.12
CA PHE A 32 -4.18 -9.08 -0.65
C PHE A 32 -3.84 -8.11 0.47
N TYR A 33 -3.04 -7.10 0.20
CA TYR A 33 -2.66 -6.08 1.18
C TYR A 33 -2.35 -4.77 0.47
N ILE A 34 -2.33 -3.68 1.21
CA ILE A 34 -1.89 -2.38 0.70
C ILE A 34 -0.39 -2.26 0.99
N GLY A 35 0.39 -1.94 -0.03
CA GLY A 35 1.83 -1.87 0.05
C GLY A 35 2.43 -1.01 -1.05
N THR A 36 3.73 -1.17 -1.27
CA THR A 36 4.45 -0.52 -2.36
C THR A 36 5.27 -1.55 -3.12
N GLU A 37 5.45 -1.32 -4.42
CA GLU A 37 6.34 -2.11 -5.26
C GLU A 37 7.19 -1.19 -6.15
N ASN A 38 8.33 -1.71 -6.59
CA ASN A 38 9.16 -1.13 -7.63
C ASN A 38 9.41 -2.17 -8.74
N GLU A 39 10.30 -1.85 -9.68
CA GLU A 39 10.65 -2.74 -10.81
C GLU A 39 11.19 -4.11 -10.38
N THR A 40 11.69 -4.24 -9.15
CA THR A 40 12.24 -5.49 -8.59
C THR A 40 11.21 -6.29 -7.79
N GLY A 41 10.03 -5.71 -7.51
CA GLY A 41 8.94 -6.35 -6.77
C GLY A 41 8.51 -5.58 -5.52
N PRO A 42 7.79 -6.25 -4.58
CA PRO A 42 7.27 -5.63 -3.38
C PRO A 42 8.38 -5.07 -2.47
N VAL A 43 8.23 -3.81 -2.06
CA VAL A 43 9.18 -3.10 -1.18
C VAL A 43 8.68 -3.07 0.26
N SER A 44 7.39 -2.77 0.47
CA SER A 44 6.81 -2.68 1.81
C SER A 44 5.37 -3.20 1.85
N ARG A 45 4.96 -3.68 3.02
CA ARG A 45 3.55 -3.93 3.37
C ARG A 45 3.10 -2.85 4.34
N GLU A 46 2.25 -1.97 3.84
CA GLU A 46 1.82 -0.75 4.54
C GLU A 46 0.57 -1.01 5.37
N SER A 47 -0.36 -1.87 4.93
CA SER A 47 -1.52 -2.24 5.76
C SER A 47 -1.18 -3.29 6.83
N VAL A 48 -1.84 -3.17 7.99
CA VAL A 48 -1.91 -4.25 8.99
C VAL A 48 -2.71 -5.43 8.43
N GLU A 49 -3.81 -5.12 7.74
CA GLU A 49 -4.78 -6.07 7.23
C GLU A 49 -4.24 -6.87 6.05
N TYR A 50 -4.70 -8.12 5.98
CA TYR A 50 -4.85 -8.84 4.73
C TYR A 50 -6.32 -8.86 4.34
N PHE A 51 -6.59 -8.68 3.05
CA PHE A 51 -7.91 -8.72 2.46
C PHE A 51 -8.08 -10.02 1.67
N THR A 52 -9.31 -10.53 1.65
CA THR A 52 -9.64 -11.79 0.97
C THR A 52 -9.67 -11.65 -0.55
N THR A 53 -9.92 -10.44 -1.08
CA THR A 53 -9.95 -10.16 -2.53
C THR A 53 -9.28 -8.82 -2.84
N ALA A 54 -8.87 -8.64 -4.10
CA ALA A 54 -8.25 -7.40 -4.58
C ALA A 54 -9.20 -6.21 -4.42
N GLU A 55 -10.48 -6.37 -4.81
CA GLU A 55 -11.49 -5.30 -4.79
C GLU A 55 -11.75 -4.79 -3.37
N ARG A 56 -11.63 -5.66 -2.35
CA ARG A 56 -11.73 -5.24 -0.94
C ARG A 56 -10.54 -4.40 -0.52
N ALA A 57 -9.33 -4.77 -0.94
CA ALA A 57 -8.12 -4.00 -0.68
C ALA A 57 -8.15 -2.66 -1.42
N GLU A 58 -8.58 -2.64 -2.69
CA GLU A 58 -8.71 -1.42 -3.50
C GLU A 58 -9.72 -0.45 -2.88
N ARG A 59 -10.89 -0.96 -2.50
CA ARG A 59 -11.91 -0.17 -1.80
C ARG A 59 -11.38 0.35 -0.47
N ALA A 60 -10.61 -0.44 0.27
CA ALA A 60 -10.02 0.00 1.52
C ALA A 60 -9.01 1.12 1.29
N LEU A 61 -8.12 0.98 0.29
CA LEU A 61 -7.16 1.99 -0.12
C LEU A 61 -7.83 3.29 -0.53
N GLU A 62 -8.82 3.22 -1.42
CA GLU A 62 -9.59 4.39 -1.90
C GLU A 62 -10.32 5.11 -0.77
N LYS A 63 -10.94 4.36 0.16
CA LYS A 63 -11.72 4.92 1.26
C LYS A 63 -10.90 5.27 2.50
N GLY A 64 -9.61 4.91 2.54
CA GLY A 64 -8.78 5.05 3.74
C GLY A 64 -9.26 4.19 4.92
N THR A 65 -9.95 3.07 4.67
CA THR A 65 -10.50 2.19 5.72
C THR A 65 -9.57 1.03 6.07
N TRP A 66 -8.27 1.29 6.04
CA TRP A 66 -7.21 0.34 6.40
C TRP A 66 -6.29 0.98 7.44
N SER A 67 -5.56 0.16 8.19
CA SER A 67 -4.71 0.64 9.27
C SER A 67 -3.25 0.62 8.84
N GLN A 68 -2.56 1.75 9.01
CA GLN A 68 -1.12 1.83 8.76
C GLN A 68 -0.36 0.94 9.73
N ARG A 69 0.41 0.02 9.17
CA ARG A 69 1.37 -0.79 9.91
C ARG A 69 2.55 0.10 10.32
N GLN A 70 2.92 0.03 11.59
CA GLN A 70 3.93 0.92 12.17
C GLN A 70 5.36 0.41 11.98
N GLN A 71 5.55 -0.88 11.65
CA GLN A 71 6.86 -1.51 11.50
C GLN A 71 6.82 -2.61 10.41
N PRO A 72 7.94 -2.88 9.70
CA PRO A 72 8.02 -3.84 8.58
C PRO A 72 7.64 -5.29 8.90
#